data_AF-A0A2H9PLE0-F1
#
_entry.id   AF-A0A2H9PLE0-F1
#
_cell.length_a   1.000
_cell.length_b   1.000
_cell.length_c   1.000
_cell.angle_alpha   90.00
_cell.angle_beta   90.00
_cell.angle_gamma   90.00
#
_symmetry.space_group_name_H-M   'P 1'
#
loop_
_entity.id
_entity.type
_entity.pdbx_description
1 polymer ?
#
loop_
_entity_poly.entity_id
_entity_poly.type
_entity_poly.pdbx_seq_one_letter_code
_entity_poly.pdbx_strand_id
1 'polypeptide(L)'
;MIQRPVYLPINKLVPTECLVPEDRLAEIAGNYDGTVESIAPASVYAFGGNYLIENGNKRAVFLHQQGHDNICSFVREDDPQEVSKLVRLARKARDFSDVKTIADLAQKIVPRDEYDLFMEILDEEN
;
A
#
# COMPACT_ATOMS: atom_id res chain seq x y z
N MET A 1 -8.52 11.62 20.73
CA MET A 1 -9.67 11.62 19.80
C MET A 1 -9.59 10.32 19.00
N ILE A 2 -10.65 9.54 18.87
CA ILE A 2 -10.64 8.37 17.97
C ILE A 2 -10.98 8.91 16.58
N GLN A 3 -10.02 8.93 15.66
CA GLN A 3 -10.30 9.24 14.26
C GLN A 3 -11.27 8.19 13.71
N ARG A 4 -12.32 8.64 13.02
CA ARG A 4 -13.18 7.74 12.25
C ARG A 4 -12.50 7.43 10.92
N PRO A 5 -12.56 6.19 10.42
CA PRO A 5 -12.01 5.91 9.12
C PRO A 5 -12.88 6.54 8.03
N VAL A 6 -12.27 6.84 6.89
CA VAL A 6 -12.89 7.41 5.70
C VAL A 6 -12.59 6.53 4.49
N TYR A 7 -13.48 6.52 3.50
CA TYR A 7 -13.23 5.83 2.25
C TYR A 7 -12.43 6.74 1.32
N LEU A 8 -11.22 6.30 0.97
CA LEU A 8 -10.34 7.03 0.06
C LEU A 8 -10.32 6.34 -1.31
N PRO A 9 -10.29 7.11 -2.40
CA PRO A 9 -10.10 6.55 -3.73
C PRO A 9 -8.74 5.85 -3.84
N ILE A 10 -8.73 4.61 -4.32
CA ILE A 10 -7.49 3.82 -4.48
C ILE A 10 -6.52 4.52 -5.45
N ASN A 11 -7.04 5.20 -6.47
CA ASN A 11 -6.22 5.97 -7.43
C ASN A 11 -5.56 7.23 -6.85
N LYS A 12 -5.89 7.62 -5.61
CA LYS A 12 -5.24 8.71 -4.86
C LYS A 12 -4.20 8.20 -3.87
N LEU A 13 -4.05 6.89 -3.75
CA LEU A 13 -3.05 6.30 -2.87
C LEU A 13 -1.71 6.19 -3.58
N VAL A 14 -0.67 6.58 -2.86
CA VAL A 14 0.72 6.46 -3.27
C VAL A 14 1.34 5.30 -2.48
N PRO A 15 1.63 4.17 -3.14
CA PRO A 15 2.28 3.04 -2.48
C PRO A 15 3.68 3.37 -2.01
N THR A 16 4.11 2.64 -0.99
CA THR A 16 5.44 2.75 -0.35
C THR A 16 6.24 1.45 -0.42
N GLU A 17 5.74 0.48 -1.21
CA GLU A 17 6.34 -0.83 -1.44
C GLU A 17 6.65 -1.01 -2.94
N CYS A 18 7.68 -1.81 -3.24
CA CYS A 18 8.11 -2.07 -4.62
C CYS A 18 7.40 -3.30 -5.22
N LEU A 19 7.16 -4.31 -4.40
CA LEU A 19 6.60 -5.61 -4.76
C LEU A 19 5.55 -6.05 -3.75
N VAL A 20 4.67 -6.96 -4.15
CA VAL A 20 3.68 -7.62 -3.27
C VAL A 20 3.88 -9.12 -3.32
N PRO A 21 4.10 -9.80 -2.19
CA PRO A 21 4.18 -11.26 -2.18
C PRO A 21 2.77 -11.87 -2.26
N GLU A 22 2.59 -12.87 -3.12
CA GLU A 22 1.30 -13.48 -3.45
C GLU A 22 0.58 -14.10 -2.23
N ASP A 23 1.34 -14.69 -1.31
CA ASP A 23 0.83 -15.34 -0.11
C ASP A 23 0.10 -14.36 0.82
N ARG A 24 0.53 -13.09 0.86
CA ARG A 24 -0.16 -12.03 1.61
C ARG A 24 -1.50 -11.67 0.99
N LEU A 25 -1.64 -11.77 -0.32
CA LEU A 25 -2.94 -11.55 -0.96
C LEU A 25 -3.89 -12.73 -0.67
N ALA A 26 -3.37 -13.96 -0.63
CA ALA A 26 -4.15 -15.12 -0.22
C ALA A 26 -4.64 -15.03 1.25
N GLU A 27 -3.79 -14.54 2.16
CA GLU A 27 -4.19 -14.26 3.56
C GLU A 27 -5.32 -13.23 3.65
N ILE A 28 -5.27 -12.17 2.84
CA ILE A 28 -6.31 -11.14 2.79
C ILE A 28 -7.60 -11.73 2.22
N ALA A 29 -7.51 -12.52 1.14
CA ALA A 29 -8.64 -13.19 0.51
C ALA A 29 -9.41 -14.09 1.49
N GLY A 30 -8.71 -14.78 2.40
CA GLY A 30 -9.36 -15.62 3.42
C GLY A 30 -10.24 -14.86 4.41
N ASN A 31 -10.04 -13.55 4.55
CA ASN A 31 -10.84 -12.67 5.42
C ASN A 31 -11.84 -11.81 4.62
N TYR A 32 -11.89 -11.96 3.30
CA TYR A 32 -12.72 -11.15 2.43
C TYR A 32 -14.12 -11.77 2.24
N ASP A 33 -15.17 -11.02 2.58
CA ASP A 33 -16.56 -11.49 2.46
C ASP A 33 -17.32 -10.91 1.25
N GLY A 34 -16.63 -10.15 0.40
CA GLY A 34 -17.23 -9.41 -0.71
C GLY A 34 -17.32 -7.90 -0.46
N THR A 35 -17.13 -7.43 0.77
CA THR A 35 -17.26 -6.01 1.14
C THR A 35 -15.94 -5.37 1.53
N VAL A 36 -15.80 -4.05 1.31
CA VAL A 36 -14.59 -3.30 1.70
C VAL A 36 -14.42 -3.29 3.21
N GLU A 37 -15.52 -3.34 3.95
CA GLU A 37 -15.61 -3.32 5.41
C GLU A 37 -15.01 -4.57 6.06
N SER A 38 -14.98 -5.70 5.35
CA SER A 38 -14.35 -6.93 5.85
C SER A 38 -12.82 -6.83 5.87
N ILE A 39 -12.26 -5.85 5.16
CA ILE A 39 -10.82 -5.58 5.13
C ILE A 39 -10.50 -4.51 6.15
N ALA A 40 -9.51 -4.80 7.01
CA ALA A 40 -9.05 -3.83 8.00
C ALA A 40 -8.64 -2.50 7.33
N PRO A 41 -8.91 -1.32 7.95
CA PRO A 41 -8.59 -0.04 7.35
C PRO A 41 -7.09 0.17 7.11
N ALA A 42 -6.73 0.86 6.03
CA ALA A 42 -5.36 1.33 5.80
C ALA A 42 -5.02 2.51 6.71
N SER A 43 -3.72 2.77 6.89
CA SER A 43 -3.22 3.99 7.54
C SER A 43 -2.44 4.82 6.52
N VAL A 44 -2.77 6.09 6.40
CA VAL A 44 -2.20 6.98 5.39
C VAL A 44 -1.87 8.37 5.93
N TYR A 45 -0.95 9.07 5.27
CA TYR A 45 -0.69 10.49 5.50
C TYR A 45 -1.08 11.30 4.25
N ALA A 46 -1.73 12.44 4.43
CA ALA A 46 -2.04 13.34 3.33
C ALA A 46 -0.75 14.04 2.83
N PHE A 47 -0.52 14.05 1.52
CA PHE A 47 0.65 14.69 0.93
C PHE A 47 0.38 15.13 -0.51
N GLY A 48 0.51 16.43 -0.79
CA GLY A 48 0.44 16.95 -2.16
C GLY A 48 -0.87 16.64 -2.91
N GLY A 49 -2.00 16.55 -2.20
CA GLY A 49 -3.30 16.19 -2.79
C GLY A 49 -3.51 14.69 -3.04
N ASN A 50 -2.60 13.85 -2.56
CA ASN A 50 -2.69 12.39 -2.54
C ASN A 50 -2.48 11.86 -1.12
N TYR A 51 -2.44 10.53 -0.96
CA TYR A 51 -2.26 9.88 0.33
C TYR A 51 -1.11 8.86 0.29
N LEU A 52 -0.06 9.08 1.06
CA LEU A 52 1.05 8.15 1.22
C LEU A 52 0.63 7.00 2.14
N ILE A 53 0.82 5.76 1.71
CA ILE A 53 0.45 4.59 2.52
C ILE A 53 1.53 4.32 3.57
N GLU A 54 1.18 4.43 4.86
CA GLU A 54 1.99 3.94 5.97
C GLU A 54 1.84 2.42 6.11
N ASN A 55 0.60 1.95 6.04
CA ASN A 55 0.25 0.54 6.11
C ASN A 55 -1.00 0.28 5.26
N GLY A 56 -0.98 -0.79 4.47
CA GLY A 56 -2.15 -1.24 3.72
C GLY A 56 -1.93 -1.41 2.22
N ASN A 57 -0.69 -1.33 1.71
CA ASN A 57 -0.39 -1.50 0.29
C ASN A 57 -1.03 -2.76 -0.30
N LYS A 58 -0.81 -3.90 0.35
CA LYS A 58 -1.35 -5.22 -0.05
C LYS A 58 -2.87 -5.26 -0.05
N ARG A 59 -3.51 -4.60 0.92
CA ARG A 59 -4.99 -4.49 1.02
C ARG A 59 -5.56 -3.60 -0.09
N ALA A 60 -4.89 -2.50 -0.40
CA ALA A 60 -5.27 -1.64 -1.53
C ALA A 60 -5.11 -2.37 -2.87
N VAL A 61 -4.00 -3.12 -3.06
CA VAL A 61 -3.80 -3.98 -4.24
C VAL A 61 -4.89 -5.05 -4.32
N PHE A 62 -5.19 -5.75 -3.23
CA PHE A 62 -6.24 -6.75 -3.20
C PHE A 62 -7.61 -6.16 -3.59
N LEU A 63 -8.03 -5.06 -2.96
CA LEU A 63 -9.31 -4.41 -3.26
C LEU A 63 -9.37 -3.90 -4.71
N HIS A 64 -8.26 -3.40 -5.24
CA HIS A 64 -8.15 -3.02 -6.65
C HIS A 64 -8.38 -4.23 -7.57
N GLN A 65 -7.78 -5.39 -7.28
CA GLN A 65 -7.99 -6.61 -8.06
C GLN A 65 -9.43 -7.13 -7.99
N GLN A 66 -10.13 -6.90 -6.87
CA GLN A 66 -11.55 -7.22 -6.72
C GLN A 66 -12.49 -6.19 -7.37
N GLY A 67 -11.95 -5.14 -8.01
CA GLY A 67 -12.74 -4.13 -8.73
C GLY A 67 -13.33 -3.03 -7.85
N HIS A 68 -12.85 -2.86 -6.61
CA HIS A 68 -13.24 -1.72 -5.78
C HIS A 68 -12.45 -0.47 -6.15
N ASP A 69 -13.13 0.68 -6.09
CA ASP A 69 -12.50 1.98 -6.34
C ASP A 69 -12.00 2.66 -5.05
N ASN A 70 -12.43 2.17 -3.88
CA ASN A 70 -12.18 2.80 -2.60
C ASN A 70 -11.67 1.81 -1.55
N ILE A 71 -10.97 2.35 -0.54
CA ILE A 71 -10.53 1.61 0.64
C ILE A 71 -10.78 2.42 1.90
N CYS A 72 -11.28 1.73 2.94
CA CYS A 72 -11.44 2.28 4.27
C CYS A 72 -10.06 2.62 4.87
N SER A 73 -9.87 3.85 5.33
CA SER A 73 -8.55 4.36 5.74
C SER A 73 -8.63 5.32 6.93
N PHE A 74 -7.61 5.29 7.80
CA PHE A 74 -7.32 6.34 8.76
C PHE A 74 -6.32 7.33 8.16
N VAL A 75 -6.73 8.60 8.04
CA VAL A 75 -5.84 9.69 7.65
C VAL A 75 -5.15 10.20 8.90
N ARG A 76 -3.89 9.83 9.09
CA ARG A 76 -3.08 10.20 10.25
C ARG A 76 -2.89 11.72 10.33
N GLU A 77 -2.68 12.22 11.54
CA GLU A 77 -2.27 13.62 11.74
C GLU A 77 -0.93 13.87 11.06
N ASP A 78 -0.70 15.10 10.64
CA ASP A 78 0.51 15.48 9.92
C ASP A 78 1.74 15.34 10.83
N ASP A 79 2.60 14.37 10.50
CA ASP A 79 3.90 14.17 11.14
C ASP A 79 5.00 14.33 10.07
N PRO A 80 5.76 15.44 10.08
CA PRO A 80 6.78 15.70 9.07
C PRO A 80 7.86 14.61 8.96
N GLN A 81 8.18 13.92 10.05
CA GLN A 81 9.19 12.85 10.03
C GLN A 81 8.66 11.61 9.32
N GLU A 82 7.44 11.19 9.66
CA GLU A 82 6.80 10.05 8.99
C GLU A 82 6.48 10.36 7.52
N VAL A 83 5.98 11.56 7.22
CA VAL A 83 5.76 11.99 5.83
C VAL A 83 7.07 11.94 5.02
N SER A 84 8.17 12.48 5.56
CA SER A 84 9.48 12.45 4.89
C SER A 84 9.96 11.02 4.63
N LYS A 85 9.82 10.14 5.62
CA LYS A 85 10.15 8.71 5.51
C LYS A 85 9.31 8.02 4.44
N LEU A 86 7.99 8.23 4.42
CA LEU A 86 7.10 7.62 3.42
C LEU A 86 7.36 8.16 2.01
N VAL A 87 7.69 9.46 1.86
CA VAL A 87 8.11 10.03 0.58
C VAL A 87 9.38 9.34 0.06
N ARG A 88 10.35 9.06 0.94
CA ARG A 88 11.57 8.32 0.56
C ARG A 88 11.24 6.90 0.08
N LEU A 89 10.35 6.20 0.79
CA LEU A 89 9.91 4.85 0.40
C LEU A 89 9.15 4.86 -0.94
N ALA A 90 8.23 5.80 -1.14
CA ALA A 90 7.51 5.95 -2.40
C ALA A 90 8.46 6.27 -3.59
N ARG A 91 9.50 7.08 -3.35
CA ARG A 91 10.56 7.30 -4.35
C ARG A 91 11.33 6.03 -4.66
N LYS A 92 11.71 5.25 -3.64
CA LYS A 92 12.38 3.96 -3.82
C LYS A 92 11.53 3.01 -4.67
N ALA A 93 10.23 2.88 -4.37
CA ALA A 93 9.30 2.07 -5.17
C ALA A 93 9.24 2.50 -6.65
N ARG A 94 9.26 3.80 -6.90
CA ARG A 94 9.32 4.35 -8.26
C ARG A 94 10.64 4.04 -8.95
N ASP A 95 11.77 4.24 -8.28
CA ASP A 95 13.09 4.15 -8.90
C ASP A 95 13.48 2.68 -9.19
N PHE A 96 13.11 1.75 -8.30
CA PHE A 96 13.45 0.32 -8.44
C PHE A 96 12.44 -0.49 -9.26
N SER A 97 11.18 -0.08 -9.30
CA SER A 97 10.12 -0.93 -9.86
C SER A 97 9.09 -0.17 -10.72
N ASP A 98 9.31 1.12 -10.97
CA ASP A 98 8.40 2.02 -11.69
C ASP A 98 6.99 2.09 -11.08
N VAL A 99 6.88 1.85 -9.77
CA VAL A 99 5.62 1.88 -9.04
C VAL A 99 5.29 3.33 -8.63
N LYS A 100 4.20 3.88 -9.17
CA LYS A 100 3.69 5.23 -8.81
C LYS A 100 2.29 5.18 -8.19
N THR A 101 1.53 4.14 -8.48
CA THR A 101 0.13 3.96 -8.10
C THR A 101 -0.12 2.54 -7.62
N ILE A 102 -1.28 2.30 -6.99
CA ILE A 102 -1.71 0.95 -6.63
C ILE A 102 -1.89 0.05 -7.85
N ALA A 103 -2.32 0.60 -9.00
CA ALA A 103 -2.44 -0.17 -10.23
C ALA A 103 -1.08 -0.67 -10.72
N ASP A 104 -0.03 0.15 -10.63
CA ASP A 104 1.34 -0.27 -10.96
C ASP A 104 1.82 -1.36 -10.00
N LEU A 105 1.60 -1.19 -8.69
CA LEU A 105 1.98 -2.18 -7.68
C LEU A 105 1.24 -3.50 -7.85
N ALA A 106 -0.01 -3.48 -8.32
CA ALA A 106 -0.78 -4.68 -8.63
C ALA A 106 -0.20 -5.50 -9.80
N GLN A 107 0.67 -4.90 -10.62
CA GLN A 107 1.44 -5.61 -11.65
C GLN A 107 2.78 -6.15 -11.13
N LYS A 108 3.08 -5.98 -9.84
CA LYS A 108 4.33 -6.35 -9.17
C LYS A 108 4.12 -7.41 -8.09
N ILE A 109 3.19 -8.34 -8.36
CA ILE A 109 2.93 -9.47 -7.48
C ILE A 109 3.91 -10.59 -7.83
N VAL A 110 4.59 -11.13 -6.84
CA VAL A 110 5.64 -12.14 -7.00
C VAL A 110 5.49 -13.27 -5.97
N PRO A 111 6.05 -14.46 -6.24
CA PRO A 111 6.23 -15.51 -5.25
C PRO A 111 7.00 -15.03 -4.00
N ARG A 112 6.80 -15.72 -2.87
CA ARG A 112 7.44 -15.37 -1.58
C ARG A 112 8.97 -15.37 -1.66
N ASP A 113 9.55 -16.37 -2.30
CA ASP A 113 11.00 -16.51 -2.48
C ASP A 113 11.60 -15.38 -3.33
N GLU A 114 10.93 -14.98 -4.41
CA GLU A 114 11.34 -13.82 -5.20
C GLU A 114 11.25 -12.50 -4.42
N TYR A 115 10.19 -12.35 -3.61
CA TYR A 115 10.04 -11.20 -2.73
C TYR A 115 11.17 -11.13 -1.70
N ASP A 116 11.46 -12.25 -1.04
CA ASP A 116 12.49 -12.31 0.00
C ASP A 116 13.87 -12.01 -0.59
N LEU A 117 14.21 -12.57 -1.76
CA LEU A 117 15.44 -12.25 -2.48
C LEU A 117 15.53 -10.76 -2.86
N PHE A 118 14.44 -10.17 -3.33
CA PHE A 118 14.41 -8.75 -3.66
C PHE A 118 14.64 -7.87 -2.42
N MET A 119 14.04 -8.23 -1.27
CA MET A 119 14.23 -7.48 -0.04
C MET A 119 15.67 -7.56 0.47
N GLU A 120 16.34 -8.70 0.32
CA GLU A 120 17.78 -8.84 0.62
C GLU A 120 18.63 -7.88 -0.22
N ILE A 121 18.43 -7.86 -1.55
CA ILE A 121 19.13 -6.93 -2.44
C ILE A 121 18.86 -5.47 -2.05
N LEU A 122 17.60 -5.18 -1.72
CA LEU A 122 17.15 -3.82 -1.43
C LEU A 122 17.70 -3.29 -0.09
N ASP A 123 18.02 -4.18 0.85
CA ASP A 123 18.67 -3.86 2.12
C ASP A 123 20.20 -3.72 1.97
N GLU A 124 20.82 -4.44 1.03
CA GLU A 124 22.26 -4.29 0.73
C GLU A 124 22.62 -2.95 0.06
N GLU A 125 21.67 -2.29 -0.61
CA GLU A 125 21.87 -0.98 -1.26
C GLU A 125 21.61 0.24 -0.34
N ASN A 126 21.30 0.05 0.95
CA ASN A 126 21.03 1.10 1.94
C ASN A 126 22.16 1.29 2.97
#